data_AF-A0A1J5PHY6-F1
#
_entry.id   AF-A0A1J5PHY6-F1
#
_cell.length_a   1.000
_cell.length_b   1.000
_cell.length_c   1.000
_cell.angle_alpha   90.00
_cell.angle_beta   90.00
_cell.angle_gamma   90.00
#
_symmetry.space_group_name_H-M   'P 1'
#
loop_
_entity.id
_entity.type
_entity.pdbx_description
1 polymer ?
#
loop_
_entity_poly.entity_id
_entity_poly.type
_entity_poly.pdbx_seq_one_letter_code
_entity_poly.pdbx_strand_id
1 'polypeptide(L)'
;MKFTPSIKKEGTYKLYVYVVKSNGVTGKINLLISNGKTETEKLIDLNNLDVKGQTEGEWVPLGQYHFAEGNIGFAEIICKDQGAPALADAILFIPSGIGE
;
A
#
# COMPACT_ATOMS: atom_id res chain seq x y z
N MET A 1 1.25 10.37 -3.84
CA MET A 1 1.69 9.53 -4.98
C MET A 1 0.64 8.47 -5.23
N LYS A 2 0.15 8.31 -6.46
CA LYS A 2 -1.00 7.46 -6.78
C LYS A 2 -0.61 6.31 -7.71
N PHE A 3 -1.03 5.11 -7.36
CA PHE A 3 -0.81 3.87 -8.11
C PHE A 3 -2.16 3.33 -8.59
N THR A 4 -2.32 3.20 -9.90
CA THR A 4 -3.55 2.71 -10.53
C THR A 4 -3.22 1.44 -11.33
N PRO A 5 -3.49 0.24 -10.80
CA PRO A 5 -3.26 -1.00 -11.51
C PRO A 5 -4.31 -1.22 -12.60
N SER A 6 -3.94 -2.01 -13.61
CA SER A 6 -4.92 -2.63 -14.52
C SER A 6 -5.41 -3.95 -13.96
N ILE A 7 -6.60 -3.93 -13.35
CA ILE A 7 -7.26 -5.11 -12.80
C ILE A 7 -7.84 -5.92 -13.97
N LYS A 8 -7.22 -7.07 -14.27
CA LYS A 8 -7.62 -7.92 -15.41
C LYS A 8 -8.87 -8.76 -15.15
N LYS A 9 -9.25 -8.94 -13.89
CA LYS A 9 -10.41 -9.73 -13.49
C LYS A 9 -10.93 -9.17 -12.16
N GLU A 10 -12.23 -8.93 -12.07
CA GLU A 10 -12.85 -8.57 -10.80
C GLU A 10 -12.58 -9.64 -9.72
N GLY A 11 -12.26 -9.20 -8.50
CA GLY A 11 -12.04 -10.11 -7.37
C GLY A 11 -11.33 -9.46 -6.17
N THR A 12 -11.04 -10.29 -5.17
CA THR A 12 -10.29 -9.87 -3.97
C THR A 12 -8.79 -9.87 -4.25
N TYR A 13 -8.12 -8.79 -3.85
CA TYR A 13 -6.68 -8.64 -3.94
C TYR A 13 -6.08 -8.35 -2.57
N LYS A 14 -4.98 -9.04 -2.24
CA LYS A 14 -4.08 -8.69 -1.14
C LYS A 14 -3.16 -7.57 -1.61
N LEU A 15 -3.13 -6.47 -0.86
CA LEU A 15 -2.31 -5.32 -1.17
C LEU A 15 -1.11 -5.25 -0.23
N TYR A 16 0.04 -4.87 -0.78
CA TYR A 16 1.28 -4.63 -0.03
C TYR A 16 1.91 -3.33 -0.50
N VAL A 17 2.54 -2.59 0.39
CA VAL A 17 3.40 -1.45 0.05
C VAL A 17 4.84 -1.77 0.42
N TYR A 18 5.77 -1.45 -0.48
CA TYR A 18 7.19 -1.51 -0.18
C TYR A 18 7.63 -0.19 0.44
N VAL A 19 8.16 -0.28 1.65
CA VAL A 19 8.63 0.88 2.43
C VAL A 19 10.11 0.73 2.70
N VAL A 20 10.85 1.82 2.60
CA VAL A 20 12.28 1.86 2.94
C VAL A 20 12.44 2.59 4.27
N LYS A 21 13.11 1.94 5.23
CA LYS A 21 13.48 2.57 6.49
C LYS A 21 14.82 3.28 6.33
N SER A 22 14.78 4.60 6.41
CA SER A 22 15.97 5.43 6.53
C SER A 22 15.78 6.49 7.61
N ASN A 23 16.87 6.92 8.22
CA ASN A 23 16.87 8.05 9.15
C ASN A 23 16.34 9.30 8.41
N GLY A 24 15.40 10.03 9.02
CA GLY A 24 14.82 11.26 8.45
C GLY A 24 13.56 11.07 7.58
N VAL A 25 13.05 9.84 7.44
CA VAL A 25 11.77 9.52 6.77
C VAL A 25 10.65 9.49 7.82
N THR A 26 9.42 9.87 7.45
CA THR A 26 8.29 9.83 8.40
C THR A 26 8.04 8.40 8.91
N GLY A 27 7.81 8.27 10.22
CA GLY A 27 7.43 6.99 10.83
C GLY A 27 5.98 6.57 10.54
N LYS A 28 5.19 7.42 9.85
CA LYS A 28 3.77 7.15 9.57
C LYS A 28 3.44 7.40 8.10
N ILE A 29 2.79 6.44 7.47
CA ILE A 29 2.31 6.55 6.09
C ILE A 29 0.78 6.46 6.09
N ASN A 30 0.12 7.50 5.58
CA ASN A 30 -1.31 7.46 5.30
C ASN A 30 -1.51 7.03 3.84
N LEU A 31 -2.40 6.08 3.62
CA LEU A 31 -2.84 5.64 2.30
C LEU A 31 -4.34 5.81 2.15
N LEU A 32 -4.78 6.15 0.94
CA LEU A 32 -6.15 6.08 0.48
C LEU A 32 -6.26 4.98 -0.57
N ILE A 33 -7.07 3.97 -0.28
CA ILE A 33 -7.27 2.83 -1.18
C ILE A 33 -8.69 2.91 -1.71
N SER A 34 -8.84 3.02 -3.02
CA SER A 34 -10.13 2.95 -3.70
C SER A 34 -10.22 1.67 -4.50
N ASN A 35 -11.34 0.97 -4.39
CA ASN A 35 -11.63 -0.18 -5.25
C ASN A 35 -12.48 0.16 -6.48
N GLY A 36 -12.67 1.46 -6.76
CA GLY A 36 -13.54 1.97 -7.82
C GLY A 36 -15.02 2.12 -7.41
N LYS A 37 -15.39 1.74 -6.18
CA LYS A 37 -16.74 1.95 -5.61
C LYS A 37 -16.68 2.70 -4.27
N THR A 38 -15.74 2.30 -3.42
CA THR A 38 -15.56 2.80 -2.06
C THR A 38 -14.09 3.12 -1.82
N GLU A 39 -13.86 4.11 -0.97
CA GLU A 39 -12.53 4.50 -0.53
C GLU A 39 -12.30 4.11 0.94
N THR A 40 -11.07 3.76 1.27
CA THR A 40 -10.67 3.36 2.62
C THR A 40 -9.34 4.00 2.96
N GLU A 41 -9.30 4.76 4.06
CA GLU A 41 -8.03 5.25 4.61
C GLU A 41 -7.32 4.14 5.41
N LYS A 42 -6.00 4.06 5.24
CA LYS A 42 -5.13 3.14 5.96
C LYS A 42 -3.92 3.90 6.50
N LEU A 43 -3.69 3.77 7.81
CA LEU A 43 -2.47 4.26 8.45
C LEU A 43 -1.51 3.09 8.70
N ILE A 44 -0.25 3.27 8.33
CA ILE A 44 0.85 2.38 8.69
C ILE A 44 1.77 3.12 9.64
N ASP A 45 2.08 2.50 10.78
CA ASP A 45 3.10 2.98 11.70
C ASP A 45 4.38 2.15 11.49
N LEU A 46 5.37 2.75 10.84
CA LEU A 46 6.66 2.14 10.54
C LEU A 46 7.54 2.00 11.79
N ASN A 47 7.30 2.77 12.85
CA ASN A 47 8.09 2.68 14.08
C ASN A 47 7.91 1.32 14.77
N ASN A 48 6.75 0.69 14.57
CA ASN A 48 6.40 -0.61 15.13
C ASN A 48 6.71 -1.78 14.19
N LEU A 49 7.22 -1.51 12.98
CA LEU A 49 7.65 -2.54 12.05
C LEU A 49 9.03 -3.04 12.49
N ASP A 50 9.21 -4.35 12.67
CA ASP A 50 10.54 -4.90 12.98
C ASP A 50 11.20 -5.34 11.67
N VAL A 51 12.00 -4.46 11.06
CA VAL A 51 12.70 -4.78 9.79
C VAL A 51 13.84 -5.72 10.13
N LYS A 52 13.52 -7.02 10.16
CA LYS A 52 14.49 -8.10 10.38
C LYS A 52 15.19 -8.43 9.06
N GLY A 53 16.09 -7.57 8.60
CA GLY A 53 16.79 -7.81 7.35
C GLY A 53 17.97 -6.88 7.08
N GLN A 54 18.91 -7.37 6.27
CA GLN A 54 20.04 -6.62 5.71
C GLN A 54 19.61 -5.67 4.57
N THR A 55 18.38 -5.81 4.06
CA THR A 55 17.78 -4.93 3.06
C THR A 55 17.06 -3.78 3.75
N GLU A 56 17.26 -2.56 3.26
CA GLU A 56 16.68 -1.34 3.88
C GLU A 56 15.16 -1.21 3.73
N GLY A 57 14.47 -2.17 3.07
CA GLY A 57 13.02 -2.12 2.88
C GLY A 57 12.27 -3.42 3.13
N GLU A 58 10.96 -3.28 3.32
CA GLU A 58 10.04 -4.35 3.69
C GLU A 58 8.68 -4.19 2.99
N TRP A 59 8.05 -5.32 2.65
CA TRP A 59 6.67 -5.37 2.15
C TRP A 59 5.68 -5.39 3.31
N VAL A 60 4.94 -4.31 3.50
CA VAL A 60 3.93 -4.19 4.56
C VAL A 60 2.55 -4.52 4.01
N PRO A 61 1.80 -5.47 4.60
CA PRO A 61 0.44 -5.77 4.18
C PRO A 61 -0.51 -4.60 4.48
N LEU A 62 -1.25 -4.16 3.47
CA LEU A 62 -2.27 -3.12 3.58
C LEU A 62 -3.64 -3.70 3.98
N GLY A 63 -3.94 -4.89 3.45
CA GLY A 63 -5.21 -5.59 3.67
C GLY A 63 -5.67 -6.33 2.43
N GLN A 64 -6.92 -6.76 2.46
CA GLN A 64 -7.63 -7.38 1.33
C GLN A 64 -8.78 -6.48 0.90
N TYR A 65 -8.91 -6.28 -0.41
CA TYR A 65 -9.93 -5.42 -0.98
C TYR A 65 -10.49 -6.05 -2.26
N HIS A 66 -11.81 -5.95 -2.46
CA HIS A 66 -12.46 -6.42 -3.67
C HIS A 66 -12.43 -5.33 -4.73
N PHE A 67 -11.71 -5.56 -5.84
CA PHE A 67 -11.56 -4.63 -6.96
C PHE A 67 -12.42 -5.05 -8.14
N ALA A 68 -13.06 -4.07 -8.77
CA ALA A 68 -13.69 -4.25 -10.07
C ALA A 68 -12.65 -4.24 -11.21
N GLU A 69 -12.99 -4.89 -12.32
CA GLU A 69 -12.14 -4.97 -13.51
C GLU A 69 -11.88 -3.58 -14.13
N GLY A 70 -10.70 -3.40 -14.72
CA GLY A 70 -10.26 -2.16 -15.38
C GLY A 70 -9.29 -1.33 -14.54
N ASN A 71 -9.24 -0.02 -14.82
CA ASN A 71 -8.30 0.94 -14.23
C ASN A 71 -8.97 1.89 -13.22
N ILE A 72 -10.01 1.41 -12.53
CA ILE A 72 -10.86 2.25 -11.65
C ILE A 72 -10.41 2.25 -10.19
N GLY A 73 -9.74 1.18 -9.74
CA GLY A 73 -9.16 1.12 -8.40
C GLY A 73 -7.79 1.79 -8.33
N PHE A 74 -7.43 2.30 -7.16
CA PHE A 74 -6.11 2.87 -6.93
C PHE A 74 -5.67 2.72 -5.46
N ALA A 75 -4.38 2.85 -5.23
CA ALA A 75 -3.81 3.09 -3.91
C ALA A 75 -2.97 4.37 -3.98
N GLU A 76 -3.26 5.32 -3.11
CA GLU A 76 -2.61 6.62 -3.06
C GLU A 76 -1.97 6.84 -1.71
N ILE A 77 -0.70 7.21 -1.72
CA ILE A 77 0.05 7.59 -0.53
C ILE A 77 -0.11 9.09 -0.33
N ILE A 78 -0.69 9.44 0.82
CA ILE A 78 -0.96 10.81 1.25
C ILE A 78 0.08 11.19 2.32
N CYS A 79 1.06 12.01 1.94
CA CYS A 79 1.95 12.64 2.91
C CYS A 79 1.17 13.76 3.61
N LYS A 80 0.52 13.44 4.74
CA LYS A 80 -0.16 14.44 5.58
C LYS A 80 0.83 15.19 6.50
N ASP A 81 2.06 14.72 6.62
CA ASP A 81 3.08 15.30 7.49
C ASP A 81 4.03 16.20 6.69
N GLN A 82 4.11 17.49 7.06
CA GLN A 82 4.88 18.51 6.33
C GLN A 82 6.39 18.46 6.61
N GLY A 83 6.83 17.62 7.54
CA GLY A 83 8.22 17.60 8.02
C GLY A 83 9.13 16.52 7.42
N ALA A 84 8.60 15.37 7.00
CA ALA A 84 9.41 14.27 6.51
C ALA A 84 8.71 13.54 5.34
N PRO A 85 9.40 13.34 4.20
CA PRO A 85 8.83 12.61 3.08
C PRO A 85 8.56 11.15 3.50
N ALA A 86 7.48 10.55 3.01
CA ALA A 86 7.31 9.11 3.03
C ALA A 86 8.07 8.52 1.83
N LEU A 87 8.99 7.58 2.08
CA LEU A 87 9.64 6.80 1.03
C LEU A 87 8.88 5.48 0.86
N ALA A 88 8.02 5.47 -0.14
CA ALA A 88 7.41 4.26 -0.65
C ALA A 88 7.71 4.18 -2.14
N ASP A 89 8.12 3.00 -2.60
CA ASP A 89 8.61 2.82 -3.97
C ASP A 89 7.55 2.12 -4.83
N ALA A 90 6.87 1.12 -4.26
CA ALA A 90 5.96 0.26 -4.99
C ALA A 90 4.74 -0.17 -4.17
N ILE A 91 3.62 -0.40 -4.85
CA ILE A 91 2.44 -1.09 -4.32
C ILE A 91 2.19 -2.34 -5.15
N LEU A 92 2.03 -3.47 -4.48
CA LEU A 92 1.79 -4.77 -5.08
C LEU A 92 0.33 -5.19 -4.85
N PHE A 93 -0.32 -5.64 -5.92
CA PHE A 93 -1.68 -6.14 -5.92
C PHE A 93 -1.63 -7.63 -6.29
N ILE A 94 -1.87 -8.51 -5.32
CA ILE A 94 -1.84 -9.97 -5.53
C ILE A 94 -3.29 -10.48 -5.52
N PRO A 95 -3.78 -11.14 -6.59
CA PRO A 95 -5.07 -11.81 -6.55
C PRO A 95 -5.11 -12.80 -5.38
N SER A 96 -6.10 -12.65 -4.49
CA SER A 96 -6.40 -13.67 -3.51
C SER A 96 -7.22 -14.74 -4.24
N GLY A 97 -6.56 -15.78 -4.75
CA GLY A 97 -7.25 -16.92 -5.33
C GLY A 97 -8.29 -17.50 -4.36
N ILE A 98 -9.38 -18.05 -4.89
CA ILE A 98 -10.25 -18.93 -4.12
C ILE A 98 -9.41 -20.17 -3.76
N GLY A 99 -9.06 -20.34 -2.47
CA GLY A 99 -8.49 -21.56 -1.90
C GLY A 99 -6.96 -21.55 -1.72
N GLU A 100 -6.52 -21.48 -0.46
CA GLU A 100 -5.45 -22.37 0.03
C GLU A 100 -6.06 -23.74 0.33
#